data_AF-A0A8H5W5W1-F1
#
_entry.id   AF-A0A8H5W5W1-F1
#
_cell.length_a   1.000
_cell.length_b   1.000
_cell.length_c   1.000
_cell.angle_alpha   90.00
_cell.angle_beta   90.00
_cell.angle_gamma   90.00
#
_symmetry.space_group_name_H-M   'P 1'
#
loop_
_entity.id
_entity.type
_entity.pdbx_description
1 polymer ?
#
loop_
_entity_poly.entity_id
_entity_poly.type
_entity_poly.pdbx_seq_one_letter_code
_entity_poly.pdbx_strand_id
1 'polypeptide(L)'
;MHSSNTLSLLLAAFSGYASALPHYPAPPVPGVPGDHHPPGPPGPPGPRGPPNPPPPPSPSAPAPGPPHVSPPGVPTAHVCNGTYQGKHDTTYDHDLFLGMPYAQPPVGPLRFSSPKSLDKAWKGPRNA
;
A
#
# COMPACT_ATOMS: atom_id res chain seq x y z
N MET A 1 -42.98 -48.21 6.76
CA MET A 1 -42.82 -48.48 5.32
C MET A 1 -43.61 -47.44 4.57
N HIS A 2 -42.94 -46.75 3.66
CA HIS A 2 -43.41 -45.59 2.90
C HIS A 2 -44.64 -45.89 2.03
N SER A 3 -45.56 -44.93 1.90
CA SER A 3 -45.80 -44.25 0.62
C SER A 3 -46.83 -43.12 0.78
N SER A 4 -46.40 -41.90 0.46
CA SER A 4 -47.24 -40.72 0.26
C SER A 4 -47.72 -40.68 -1.19
N ASN A 5 -48.96 -40.24 -1.42
CA ASN A 5 -49.31 -39.54 -2.66
C ASN A 5 -50.62 -38.77 -2.50
N THR A 6 -50.56 -37.44 -2.50
CA THR A 6 -51.76 -36.60 -2.70
C THR A 6 -51.39 -35.33 -3.46
N LEU A 7 -51.86 -35.24 -4.70
CA LEU A 7 -51.93 -34.02 -5.50
C LEU A 7 -53.03 -33.11 -4.94
N SER A 8 -52.79 -31.79 -4.87
CA SER A 8 -53.75 -30.76 -5.30
C SER A 8 -53.12 -29.37 -5.37
N LEU A 9 -53.06 -28.86 -6.59
CA LEU A 9 -52.88 -27.45 -6.96
C LEU A 9 -54.26 -26.77 -6.88
N LEU A 10 -54.40 -25.62 -6.21
CA LEU A 10 -54.97 -24.40 -6.83
C LEU A 10 -54.90 -23.16 -5.92
N LEU A 11 -54.15 -22.17 -6.43
CA LEU A 11 -54.42 -20.73 -6.52
C LEU A 11 -55.21 -20.01 -5.39
N ALA A 12 -54.49 -19.25 -4.56
CA ALA A 12 -55.06 -18.15 -3.80
C ALA A 12 -54.86 -16.82 -4.55
N ALA A 13 -55.96 -16.07 -4.66
CA ALA A 13 -56.10 -14.82 -5.40
C ALA A 13 -55.33 -13.65 -4.76
N PHE A 14 -54.65 -12.84 -5.58
CA PHE A 14 -54.27 -11.48 -5.19
C PHE A 14 -55.25 -10.48 -5.80
N SER A 15 -56.14 -10.02 -4.93
CA SER A 15 -57.03 -8.90 -5.14
C SER A 15 -56.23 -7.61 -5.37
N GLY A 16 -56.51 -6.96 -6.50
CA GLY A 16 -56.61 -5.50 -6.62
C GLY A 16 -55.34 -4.68 -6.37
N TYR A 17 -54.58 -4.42 -7.43
CA TYR A 17 -53.81 -3.18 -7.56
C TYR A 17 -54.06 -2.59 -8.95
N ALA A 18 -55.09 -1.76 -9.07
CA ALA A 18 -55.18 -0.82 -10.19
C ALA A 18 -54.15 0.29 -9.93
N SER A 19 -52.97 0.15 -10.54
CA SER A 19 -51.95 1.19 -10.51
C SER A 19 -52.41 2.34 -11.40
N ALA A 20 -52.90 3.41 -10.79
CA ALA A 20 -53.06 4.69 -11.45
C ALA A 20 -51.65 5.25 -11.74
N LEU A 21 -51.14 5.01 -12.95
CA LEU A 21 -49.87 5.60 -13.37
C LEU A 21 -50.02 7.13 -13.38
N PRO A 22 -49.14 7.88 -12.71
CA PRO A 22 -49.13 9.33 -12.84
C PRO A 22 -48.90 9.71 -14.30
N HIS A 23 -49.68 10.65 -14.82
CA HIS A 23 -49.42 11.23 -16.13
C HIS A 23 -48.15 12.09 -16.02
N TYR A 24 -47.01 11.52 -16.38
CA TYR A 24 -45.75 12.25 -16.43
C TYR A 24 -45.72 13.14 -17.68
N PRO A 25 -45.42 14.45 -17.54
CA PRO A 25 -45.13 15.27 -18.70
C PRO A 25 -43.92 14.72 -19.44
N ALA A 26 -43.92 14.82 -20.77
CA ALA A 26 -42.78 14.44 -21.59
C ALA A 26 -41.52 15.21 -21.11
N PRO A 27 -40.35 14.56 -21.04
CA PRO A 27 -39.11 15.22 -20.67
C PRO A 27 -38.80 16.37 -21.65
N PRO A 28 -38.16 17.45 -21.19
CA PRO A 28 -37.75 18.53 -22.08
C PRO A 28 -36.84 17.99 -23.19
N VAL A 29 -37.14 18.37 -24.44
CA VAL A 29 -36.33 17.99 -25.60
C VAL A 29 -34.90 18.50 -25.37
N PRO A 30 -33.86 17.66 -25.51
CA PRO A 30 -32.48 18.10 -25.41
C PRO A 30 -32.25 19.28 -26.35
N GLY A 31 -31.67 20.36 -25.82
CA GLY A 31 -31.36 21.56 -26.60
C GLY A 31 -30.56 21.19 -27.85
N VAL A 32 -30.84 21.91 -28.95
CA VAL A 32 -30.05 21.83 -30.18
C VAL A 32 -28.57 21.94 -29.79
N PRO A 33 -27.71 20.96 -30.14
CA PRO A 33 -26.30 21.03 -29.82
C PRO A 33 -25.75 22.32 -30.42
N GLY A 34 -25.25 23.22 -29.56
CA GLY A 34 -24.42 24.31 -30.04
C GLY A 34 -23.28 23.71 -30.85
N ASP A 35 -22.82 24.41 -31.89
CA ASP A 35 -21.69 24.00 -32.70
C ASP A 35 -20.46 23.83 -31.81
N HIS A 36 -20.31 22.63 -31.24
CA HIS A 36 -19.19 22.23 -30.42
C HIS A 36 -18.01 22.10 -31.38
N HIS A 37 -17.26 23.18 -31.53
CA HIS A 37 -15.92 23.09 -32.10
C HIS A 37 -15.19 21.99 -31.33
N PRO A 38 -14.68 20.94 -32.00
CA PRO A 38 -14.00 19.86 -31.32
C PRO A 38 -12.83 20.45 -30.53
N PRO A 39 -12.56 19.98 -29.29
CA PRO A 39 -11.35 20.38 -28.59
C PRO A 39 -10.16 20.05 -29.50
N GLY A 40 -9.25 21.01 -29.65
CA GLY A 40 -8.02 20.79 -30.40
C GLY A 40 -7.25 19.59 -29.86
N PRO A 41 -6.36 18.99 -30.67
CA PRO A 41 -5.55 17.88 -30.21
C PRO A 41 -4.76 18.27 -28.95
N PRO A 42 -4.59 17.36 -27.98
CA PRO A 42 -3.75 17.62 -26.82
C PRO A 42 -2.36 18.04 -27.29
N GLY A 43 -1.78 19.04 -26.62
CA GLY A 43 -0.43 19.49 -26.90
C GLY A 43 0.59 18.37 -26.75
N PRO A 44 1.78 18.50 -27.38
CA PRO A 44 2.84 17.51 -27.24
C PRO A 44 3.24 17.34 -25.76
N PRO A 45 3.63 16.13 -25.33
CA PRO A 45 4.19 15.93 -24.00
C PRO A 45 5.36 16.88 -23.77
N GLY A 46 5.43 17.48 -22.58
CA GLY A 46 6.59 18.28 -22.19
C GLY A 46 7.89 17.47 -22.27
N PRO A 47 9.05 18.13 -22.37
CA PRO A 47 10.33 17.44 -22.40
C PRO A 47 10.49 16.54 -21.17
N ARG A 48 10.93 15.30 -21.39
CA ARG A 48 11.27 14.39 -20.30
C ARG A 48 12.37 15.06 -19.48
N GLY A 49 12.16 15.17 -18.17
CA GLY A 49 13.19 15.65 -17.25
C GLY A 49 14.48 14.81 -17.35
N PRO A 50 15.60 15.33 -16.83
CA PRO A 50 16.84 14.58 -16.83
C PRO A 50 16.66 13.22 -16.12
N PRO A 51 17.38 12.17 -16.56
CA PRO A 51 17.37 10.89 -15.84
C PRO A 51 17.84 11.11 -14.40
N ASN A 52 17.25 10.36 -13.46
CA ASN A 52 17.73 10.34 -12.09
C ASN A 52 19.22 9.95 -12.10
N PRO A 53 20.06 10.58 -11.25
CA PRO A 53 21.45 10.15 -11.10
C PRO A 53 21.48 8.69 -10.62
N PRO A 54 22.53 7.94 -10.97
CA PRO A 54 22.72 6.61 -10.40
C PRO A 54 22.76 6.71 -8.87
N PRO A 55 22.26 5.68 -8.15
CA PRO A 55 22.44 5.64 -6.70
C PRO A 55 23.95 5.74 -6.38
N PRO A 56 24.33 6.39 -5.26
CA PRO A 56 25.71 6.36 -4.82
C PRO A 56 26.16 4.90 -4.65
N PRO A 57 27.47 4.60 -4.84
CA PRO A 57 27.99 3.28 -4.49
C PRO A 57 27.59 2.98 -3.03
N SER A 58 27.13 1.76 -2.76
CA SER A 58 26.90 1.31 -1.40
C SER A 58 28.10 1.70 -0.56
N PRO A 59 27.94 2.40 0.58
CA PRO A 59 29.07 2.65 1.46
C PRO A 59 29.67 1.28 1.75
N SER A 60 30.96 1.10 1.43
CA SER A 60 31.70 -0.06 1.90
C SER A 60 31.39 -0.17 3.39
N ALA A 61 30.90 -1.33 3.82
CA ALA A 61 30.60 -1.57 5.21
C ALA A 61 31.76 -1.02 6.06
N PRO A 62 31.48 -0.25 7.14
CA PRO A 62 32.56 0.24 7.98
C PRO A 62 33.45 -0.94 8.37
N ALA A 63 34.77 -0.79 8.19
CA ALA A 63 35.73 -1.78 8.64
C ALA A 63 35.37 -2.21 10.07
N PRO A 64 35.46 -3.51 10.42
CA PRO A 64 35.13 -3.95 11.76
C PRO A 64 35.88 -3.08 12.76
N GLY A 65 35.14 -2.30 13.56
CA GLY A 65 35.72 -1.59 14.69
C GLY A 65 36.36 -2.60 15.66
N PRO A 66 37.12 -2.14 16.68
CA PRO A 66 37.66 -3.04 17.70
C PRO A 66 36.54 -3.96 18.21
N PRO A 67 36.77 -5.28 18.30
CA PRO A 67 35.73 -6.25 18.54
C PRO A 67 35.07 -6.00 19.89
N HIS A 68 33.87 -5.42 19.88
CA HIS A 68 32.95 -5.62 20.99
C HIS A 68 32.51 -7.08 20.88
N VAL A 69 33.08 -7.94 21.72
CA VAL A 69 32.81 -9.37 21.75
C VAL A 69 31.35 -9.57 22.19
N SER A 70 30.44 -9.66 21.21
CA SER A 70 29.12 -10.22 21.44
C SER A 70 29.27 -11.68 21.91
N PRO A 71 28.41 -12.18 22.82
CA PRO A 71 28.41 -13.60 23.17
C PRO A 71 28.36 -14.46 21.89
N PRO A 72 29.17 -15.53 21.80
CA PRO A 72 29.16 -16.40 20.62
C PRO A 72 27.73 -16.91 20.38
N GLY A 73 27.19 -16.66 19.19
CA GLY A 73 25.88 -17.13 18.75
C GLY A 73 24.77 -16.08 18.60
N VAL A 74 25.00 -14.80 18.96
CA VAL A 74 24.05 -13.72 18.68
C VAL A 74 24.54 -12.87 17.51
N PRO A 75 23.86 -12.90 16.35
CA PRO A 75 24.31 -12.17 15.18
C PRO A 75 24.20 -10.66 15.40
N THR A 76 25.21 -9.92 14.96
CA THR A 76 25.36 -8.48 15.24
C THR A 76 25.64 -7.72 13.94
N ALA A 77 24.98 -6.58 13.73
CA ALA A 77 25.16 -5.70 12.57
C ALA A 77 25.55 -4.27 12.99
N HIS A 78 26.60 -3.73 12.39
CA HIS A 78 27.06 -2.36 12.62
C HIS A 78 26.53 -1.41 11.53
N VAL A 79 25.92 -0.31 11.94
CA VAL A 79 25.38 0.74 11.06
C VAL A 79 25.91 2.12 11.51
N CYS A 80 25.72 3.14 10.67
CA CYS A 80 26.22 4.50 10.96
C CYS A 80 25.74 5.08 12.30
N ASN A 81 24.54 4.70 12.74
CA ASN A 81 23.91 5.23 13.95
C ASN A 81 24.15 4.35 15.20
N GLY A 82 24.73 3.15 15.06
CA GLY A 82 24.96 2.25 16.19
C GLY A 82 25.02 0.78 15.79
N THR A 83 24.69 -0.10 16.72
CA THR A 83 24.77 -1.56 16.52
C THR A 83 23.41 -2.22 16.79
N TYR A 84 23.06 -3.21 15.96
CA TYR A 84 21.90 -4.07 16.12
C TYR A 84 22.29 -5.51 16.44
N GLN A 85 21.48 -6.17 17.25
CA GLN A 85 21.51 -7.62 17.49
C GLN A 85 20.31 -8.24 16.81
N GLY A 86 20.55 -9.27 16.00
CA GLY A 86 19.53 -10.05 15.31
C GLY A 86 19.26 -11.38 16.00
N LYS A 87 18.49 -12.22 15.32
CA LYS A 87 18.21 -13.61 15.71
C LYS A 87 18.80 -14.55 14.67
N HIS A 88 19.54 -15.56 15.10
CA HIS A 88 19.94 -16.66 14.23
C HIS A 88 18.80 -17.69 14.10
N ASP A 89 18.44 -18.04 12.88
CA ASP A 89 17.51 -19.13 12.56
C ASP A 89 18.30 -20.37 12.14
N THR A 90 18.37 -21.33 13.05
CA THR A 90 19.10 -22.59 12.84
C THR A 90 18.45 -23.51 11.81
N THR A 91 17.19 -23.29 11.46
CA THR A 91 16.47 -24.14 10.49
C THR A 91 17.00 -23.91 9.09
N TYR A 92 17.31 -22.65 8.78
CA TYR A 92 17.73 -22.21 7.45
C TYR A 92 19.15 -21.63 7.44
N ASP A 93 19.84 -21.62 8.59
CA ASP A 93 21.17 -21.03 8.76
C ASP A 93 21.20 -19.56 8.30
N HIS A 94 20.28 -18.76 8.83
CA HIS A 94 20.09 -17.36 8.46
C HIS A 94 20.12 -16.44 9.66
N ASP A 95 20.78 -15.29 9.51
CA ASP A 95 20.73 -14.22 10.49
C ASP A 95 19.64 -13.22 10.13
N LEU A 96 18.68 -13.04 11.05
CA LEU A 96 17.50 -12.22 10.87
C LEU A 96 17.64 -10.91 11.65
N PHE A 97 17.57 -9.79 10.93
CA PHE A 97 17.52 -8.45 11.51
C PHE A 97 16.22 -7.76 11.04
N LEU A 98 15.18 -7.79 11.87
CA LEU A 98 13.80 -7.51 11.44
C LEU A 98 13.21 -6.31 12.16
N GLY A 99 12.78 -5.27 11.43
CA GLY A 99 12.19 -4.08 12.03
C GLY A 99 13.15 -2.89 12.17
N MET A 100 14.35 -3.00 11.59
CA MET A 100 15.33 -1.93 11.57
C MET A 100 14.78 -0.67 10.88
N PRO A 101 14.72 0.49 11.56
CA PRO A 101 14.30 1.74 10.96
C PRO A 101 15.34 2.22 9.93
N TYR A 102 14.86 2.67 8.77
CA TYR A 102 15.70 3.25 7.71
C TYR A 102 15.48 4.76 7.53
N ALA A 103 14.40 5.30 8.12
CA ALA A 103 14.02 6.71 8.05
C ALA A 103 13.24 7.13 9.31
N GLN A 104 13.12 8.43 9.51
CA GLN A 104 12.23 9.00 10.53
C GLN A 104 10.75 8.65 10.22
N PRO A 105 9.91 8.40 11.24
CA PRO A 105 8.49 8.10 11.03
C PRO A 105 7.78 9.20 10.22
N PRO A 106 7.06 8.87 9.12
CA PRO A 106 6.48 9.85 8.21
C PRO A 106 5.15 10.42 8.74
N VAL A 107 5.14 10.87 9.98
CA VAL A 107 3.96 11.39 10.69
C VAL A 107 4.05 12.91 10.90
N GLY A 108 2.89 13.54 11.16
CA GLY A 108 2.83 14.98 11.40
C GLY A 108 3.36 15.80 10.21
N PRO A 109 4.29 16.75 10.42
CA PRO A 109 4.87 17.56 9.35
C PRO A 109 5.66 16.76 8.29
N LEU A 110 6.07 15.53 8.58
CA LEU A 110 6.77 14.68 7.62
C LEU A 110 5.82 13.96 6.65
N ARG A 111 4.51 14.03 6.89
CA ARG A 111 3.52 13.44 5.97
C ARG A 111 3.61 14.13 4.61
N PHE A 112 3.66 13.33 3.55
CA PHE A 112 3.84 13.78 2.15
C PHE A 112 5.18 14.46 1.85
N SER A 113 6.18 14.34 2.75
CA SER A 113 7.55 14.77 2.48
C SER A 113 8.42 13.58 2.05
N SER A 114 9.56 13.86 1.39
CA SER A 114 10.59 12.84 1.16
C SER A 114 11.07 12.23 2.50
N PRO A 115 11.44 10.93 2.55
CA PRO A 115 11.95 10.30 3.76
C PRO A 115 13.19 11.02 4.29
N LYS A 116 13.24 11.23 5.61
CA LYS A 116 14.40 11.82 6.29
C LYS A 116 15.22 10.73 6.98
N SER A 117 16.54 10.81 6.87
CA SER A 117 17.46 9.91 7.56
C SER A 117 17.32 9.99 9.09
N LEU A 118 17.70 8.91 9.78
CA LEU A 118 17.74 8.90 11.25
C LEU A 118 18.81 9.87 11.77
N ASP A 119 18.39 10.75 12.66
CA ASP A 119 19.18 11.86 13.21
C ASP A 119 19.88 11.53 14.53
N LYS A 120 19.57 10.39 15.14
CA LYS A 120 20.09 9.99 16.44
C LYS A 120 20.98 8.75 16.32
N ALA A 121 22.19 8.87 16.85
CA ALA A 121 23.04 7.72 17.15
C ALA A 121 22.72 7.20 18.56
N TRP A 122 23.06 5.94 18.83
CA TRP A 122 22.91 5.32 20.14
C TRP A 122 24.16 4.56 20.57
N LYS A 123 24.28 4.39 21.90
CA LYS A 123 25.34 3.59 22.51
C LYS A 123 24.81 2.19 22.83
N GLY A 124 25.67 1.19 22.66
CA GLY A 124 25.35 -0.21 22.90
C GLY A 124 24.49 -0.85 21.79
N PRO A 125 24.32 -2.19 21.84
CA PRO A 125 23.47 -2.90 20.90
C PRO A 125 21.98 -2.63 21.16
N ARG A 126 21.20 -2.55 20.08
CA ARG A 126 19.72 -2.57 20.10
C ARG A 126 19.21 -3.87 19.50
N ASN A 127 18.05 -4.33 19.95
CA ASN A 127 17.35 -5.40 19.24
C ASN A 127 16.95 -4.91 17.84
N ALA A 128 17.19 -5.74 16.83
CA ALA A 128 16.73 -5.51 15.48
C ALA A 128 15.21 -5.59 15.40
#